data_AF-A0A370NHH7-F1
#
_entry.id   AF-A0A370NHH7-F1
#
_cell.length_a   1.000
_cell.length_b   1.000
_cell.length_c   1.000
_cell.angle_alpha   90.00
_cell.angle_beta   90.00
_cell.angle_gamma   90.00
#
_symmetry.space_group_name_H-M   'P 1'
#
loop_
_entity.id
_entity.type
_entity.pdbx_description
1 polymer ?
#
loop_
_entity_poly.entity_id
_entity_poly.type
_entity_poly.pdbx_seq_one_letter_code
_entity_poly.pdbx_strand_id
1 'polypeptide(L)'
;MFSVYAMRHAPATEVPEVPQSADTPTFSPADIAAFESLYYFYTDVIGKHLGLRGYMLQVKVEKATDLPALLALRDPLHAALLKAKGDITARAITSQLDQIADRIAAG
;
A
#
# COMPACT_ATOMS: atom_id res chain seq x y z
N MET A 1 16.37 61.93 5.23
CA MET A 1 15.75 60.62 4.88
C MET A 1 14.26 60.77 5.16
N PHE A 2 13.42 60.53 4.14
CA PHE A 2 12.02 60.96 4.06
C PHE A 2 11.09 60.31 5.08
N SER A 3 10.13 61.11 5.54
CA SER A 3 8.94 60.73 6.30
C SER A 3 7.81 60.29 5.36
N VAL A 4 6.76 59.65 5.90
CA VAL A 4 5.33 59.99 5.76
C VAL A 4 4.43 58.73 5.81
N TYR A 5 3.76 58.60 6.97
CA TYR A 5 2.35 58.28 7.22
C TYR A 5 1.53 57.26 6.39
N ALA A 6 0.80 56.47 7.19
CA ALA A 6 -0.64 56.18 7.10
C ALA A 6 -1.17 55.10 6.14
N MET A 7 -1.61 54.02 6.80
CA MET A 7 -3.00 53.54 6.82
C MET A 7 -3.79 53.67 5.51
N ARG A 8 -3.90 52.54 4.81
CA ARG A 8 -5.00 52.28 3.88
C ARG A 8 -5.50 50.86 4.14
N HIS A 9 -6.61 50.72 4.85
CA HIS A 9 -7.41 49.50 4.78
C HIS A 9 -8.17 49.48 3.46
N ALA A 10 -8.13 48.36 2.74
CA ALA A 10 -9.25 47.81 1.99
C ALA A 10 -9.01 46.31 1.69
N PRO A 11 -10.08 45.50 1.57
CA PRO A 11 -10.04 44.04 1.66
C PRO A 11 -10.01 43.36 0.28
N ALA A 12 -10.01 42.01 0.33
CA ALA A 12 -10.23 41.07 -0.76
C ALA A 12 -9.08 40.89 -1.76
N THR A 13 -8.32 39.83 -1.55
CA THR A 13 -7.90 38.99 -2.66
C THR A 13 -8.40 37.60 -2.30
N GLU A 14 -9.35 37.13 -3.10
CA GLU A 14 -9.81 35.75 -3.14
C GLU A 14 -8.64 34.81 -2.87
N VAL A 15 -8.80 33.93 -1.88
CA VAL A 15 -8.03 32.70 -1.84
C VAL A 15 -8.30 32.04 -3.18
N PRO A 16 -7.32 31.86 -4.07
CA PRO A 16 -7.54 31.05 -5.24
C PRO A 16 -7.87 29.67 -4.69
N GLU A 17 -9.14 29.29 -4.82
CA GLU A 17 -9.60 27.92 -4.71
C GLU A 17 -8.85 27.16 -5.79
N VAL A 18 -7.68 26.64 -5.40
CA VAL A 18 -6.91 25.73 -6.21
C VAL A 18 -7.89 24.60 -6.52
N PRO A 19 -8.20 24.29 -7.79
CA PRO A 19 -8.90 23.07 -8.11
C PRO A 19 -7.94 21.96 -7.73
N GLN A 20 -8.03 21.50 -6.48
CA GLN A 20 -7.43 20.28 -6.04
C GLN A 20 -8.28 19.20 -6.69
N SER A 21 -8.00 18.95 -7.98
CA SER A 21 -8.36 17.72 -8.65
C SER A 21 -7.72 16.61 -7.82
N ALA A 22 -8.44 16.16 -6.79
CA ALA A 22 -8.21 14.88 -6.18
C ALA A 22 -8.51 13.88 -7.29
N ASP A 23 -7.49 13.57 -8.07
CA ASP A 23 -7.45 12.40 -8.94
C ASP A 23 -7.39 11.19 -8.00
N THR A 24 -8.50 10.93 -7.30
CA THR A 24 -8.69 9.68 -6.57
C THR A 24 -8.67 8.59 -7.63
N PRO A 25 -7.69 7.67 -7.60
CA PRO A 25 -7.66 6.56 -8.55
C PRO A 25 -9.01 5.84 -8.46
N THR A 26 -9.74 5.84 -9.57
CA THR A 26 -11.00 5.10 -9.68
C THR A 26 -10.62 3.64 -9.86
N PHE A 27 -10.51 2.91 -8.76
CA PHE A 27 -10.27 1.46 -8.79
C PHE A 27 -11.51 0.75 -9.35
N SER A 28 -11.30 -0.18 -10.28
CA SER A 28 -12.40 -1.03 -10.73
C SER A 28 -12.78 -2.02 -9.61
N PRO A 29 -14.02 -2.56 -9.62
CA PRO A 29 -14.40 -3.62 -8.70
C PRO A 29 -13.46 -4.84 -8.74
N ALA A 30 -12.88 -5.13 -9.92
CA ALA A 30 -11.90 -6.20 -10.09
C ALA A 30 -10.58 -5.89 -9.37
N ASP A 31 -10.09 -4.64 -9.47
CA ASP A 31 -8.86 -4.20 -8.77
C ASP A 31 -9.01 -4.28 -7.25
N ILE A 32 -10.19 -3.90 -6.74
CA ILE A 32 -10.50 -3.97 -5.30
C ILE A 32 -10.50 -5.43 -4.84
N ALA A 33 -11.19 -6.31 -5.56
CA ALA A 33 -11.23 -7.74 -5.21
C ALA A 33 -9.84 -8.39 -5.29
N ALA A 34 -9.03 -8.00 -6.28
CA ALA A 34 -7.64 -8.44 -6.41
C ALA A 34 -6.79 -8.00 -5.22
N PHE A 35 -6.87 -6.72 -4.84
CA PHE A 35 -6.16 -6.18 -3.69
C PHE A 35 -6.57 -6.89 -2.39
N GLU A 36 -7.87 -7.04 -2.13
CA GLU A 36 -8.39 -7.73 -0.95
C GLU A 36 -7.88 -9.17 -0.88
N SER A 37 -7.87 -9.89 -2.00
CA SER A 37 -7.38 -11.27 -2.06
C SER A 37 -5.92 -11.40 -1.61
N LEU A 38 -5.01 -10.54 -2.13
CA LEU A 38 -3.62 -10.55 -1.68
C LEU A 38 -3.49 -10.09 -0.22
N TYR A 39 -4.21 -9.05 0.17
CA TYR A 39 -4.15 -8.51 1.52
C TYR A 39 -4.50 -9.59 2.57
N TYR A 40 -5.60 -10.34 2.33
CA TYR A 40 -6.00 -11.43 3.21
C TYR A 40 -5.00 -12.57 3.21
N PHE A 41 -4.46 -12.95 2.04
CA PHE A 41 -3.42 -13.96 1.96
C PHE A 41 -2.19 -13.59 2.81
N TYR A 42 -1.67 -12.36 2.66
CA TYR A 42 -0.54 -11.88 3.45
C TYR A 42 -0.84 -11.91 4.94
N THR A 43 -1.96 -11.32 5.36
CA THR A 43 -2.34 -11.25 6.78
C THR A 43 -2.47 -12.65 7.40
N ASP A 44 -3.09 -13.59 6.68
CA ASP A 44 -3.25 -14.97 7.14
C ASP A 44 -1.91 -15.71 7.27
N VAL A 45 -1.06 -15.62 6.24
CA VAL A 45 0.27 -16.26 6.24
C VAL A 45 1.16 -15.67 7.34
N ILE A 46 1.18 -14.35 7.48
CA ILE A 46 1.98 -13.66 8.50
C ILE A 46 1.51 -14.09 9.89
N GLY A 47 0.21 -14.07 10.14
CA GLY A 47 -0.38 -14.48 11.41
C GLY A 47 -0.05 -15.94 11.77
N LYS A 48 -0.23 -16.87 10.82
CA LYS A 48 -0.05 -18.31 11.06
C LYS A 48 1.41 -18.76 11.13
N HIS A 49 2.28 -18.21 10.28
CA HIS A 49 3.64 -18.75 10.10
C HIS A 49 4.75 -17.88 10.71
N LEU A 50 4.53 -16.58 10.85
CA LEU A 50 5.56 -15.64 11.31
C LEU A 50 5.29 -15.10 12.72
N GLY A 51 4.01 -14.92 13.08
CA GLY A 51 3.61 -14.32 14.36
C GLY A 51 4.32 -12.98 14.58
N LEU A 52 4.88 -12.78 15.78
CA LEU A 52 5.58 -11.53 16.13
C LEU A 52 6.77 -11.22 15.20
N ARG A 53 7.43 -12.23 14.64
CA ARG A 53 8.57 -12.02 13.71
C ARG A 53 8.13 -11.37 12.40
N GLY A 54 6.86 -11.51 12.04
CA GLY A 54 6.26 -10.92 10.85
C GLY A 54 5.68 -9.53 11.06
N TYR A 55 5.73 -8.95 12.27
CA TYR A 55 5.07 -7.68 12.57
C TYR A 55 5.48 -6.53 11.64
N MET A 56 6.77 -6.38 11.35
CA MET A 56 7.24 -5.36 10.39
C MET A 56 6.71 -5.59 8.97
N LEU A 57 6.50 -6.86 8.57
CA LEU A 57 5.91 -7.18 7.28
C LEU A 57 4.40 -6.88 7.30
N GLN A 58 3.71 -7.19 8.41
CA GLN A 58 2.29 -6.85 8.60
C GLN A 58 2.05 -5.33 8.46
N VAL A 59 2.89 -4.51 9.10
CA VAL A 59 2.81 -3.04 8.96
C VAL A 59 3.00 -2.60 7.51
N LYS A 60 3.85 -3.27 6.72
CA LYS A 60 4.00 -2.96 5.30
C LYS A 60 2.76 -3.33 4.49
N VAL A 61 2.13 -4.45 4.81
CA VAL A 61 0.87 -4.90 4.17
C VAL A 61 -0.25 -3.90 4.48
N GLU A 62 -0.38 -3.46 5.73
CA GLU A 62 -1.38 -2.47 6.15
C GLU A 62 -1.17 -1.09 5.52
N LYS A 63 0.08 -0.73 5.19
CA LYS A 63 0.42 0.53 4.54
C LYS A 63 0.38 0.47 3.01
N ALA A 64 0.22 -0.70 2.41
CA ALA A 64 0.08 -0.83 0.97
C ALA A 64 -1.27 -0.25 0.54
N THR A 65 -1.27 0.64 -0.45
CA THR A 65 -2.47 1.33 -0.95
C THR A 65 -2.92 0.86 -2.33
N ASP A 66 -2.12 -0.01 -2.97
CA ASP A 66 -2.36 -0.51 -4.31
C ASP A 66 -1.76 -1.92 -4.50
N LEU A 67 -2.16 -2.55 -5.60
CA LEU A 67 -1.75 -3.91 -5.96
C LEU A 67 -0.23 -4.03 -6.19
N PRO A 68 0.45 -3.11 -6.90
CA PRO A 68 1.91 -3.14 -7.03
C PRO A 68 2.64 -3.13 -5.69
N ALA A 69 2.18 -2.32 -4.71
CA ALA A 69 2.77 -2.27 -3.38
C ALA A 69 2.65 -3.62 -2.65
N LEU A 70 1.51 -4.31 -2.76
CA LEU A 70 1.36 -5.66 -2.21
C LEU A 70 2.22 -6.69 -2.93
N LEU A 71 2.33 -6.64 -4.26
CA LEU A 71 3.17 -7.56 -5.04
C LEU A 71 4.67 -7.39 -4.70
N ALA A 72 5.11 -6.17 -4.42
CA ALA A 72 6.49 -5.89 -3.98
C ALA A 72 6.86 -6.54 -2.63
N LEU A 73 5.87 -6.99 -1.84
CA LEU A 73 6.09 -7.68 -0.56
C LEU A 73 6.36 -9.18 -0.71
N ARG A 74 6.32 -9.72 -1.93
CA ARG A 74 6.57 -11.14 -2.22
C ARG A 74 7.93 -11.60 -1.71
N ASP A 75 8.99 -10.90 -2.09
CA ASP A 75 10.36 -11.28 -1.70
C ASP A 75 10.62 -11.10 -0.20
N PRO A 76 10.17 -9.99 0.44
CA PRO A 76 10.17 -9.87 1.90
C PRO A 76 9.44 -11.02 2.62
N LEU A 77 8.29 -11.46 2.10
CA LEU A 77 7.54 -12.60 2.65
C LEU A 77 8.34 -13.89 2.51
N HIS A 78 8.87 -14.18 1.33
CA HIS A 78 9.68 -15.38 1.08
C HIS A 78 10.89 -15.42 2.02
N ALA A 79 11.62 -14.31 2.16
CA ALA A 79 12.77 -14.23 3.07
C ALA A 79 12.39 -14.47 4.53
N ALA A 80 11.26 -13.90 4.98
CA ALA A 80 10.76 -14.10 6.33
C ALA A 80 10.35 -15.56 6.58
N LEU A 81 9.66 -16.18 5.62
CA LEU A 81 9.26 -17.58 5.67
C LEU A 81 10.46 -18.53 5.63
N LEU A 82 11.45 -18.25 4.78
CA LEU A 82 12.69 -19.02 4.68
C LEU A 82 13.39 -19.08 6.04
N LYS A 83 13.50 -17.93 6.71
CA LYS A 83 14.09 -17.83 8.05
C LYS A 83 13.25 -18.52 9.14
N ALA A 84 11.92 -18.49 9.03
CA ALA A 84 11.04 -19.01 10.06
C ALA A 84 10.74 -20.51 9.93
N LYS A 85 10.54 -21.00 8.71
CA LYS A 85 9.98 -22.33 8.37
C LYS A 85 10.85 -23.17 7.42
N GLY A 86 11.91 -22.60 6.84
CA GLY A 86 12.79 -23.28 5.90
C GLY A 86 12.31 -23.26 4.45
N ASP A 87 13.16 -23.76 3.55
CA ASP A 87 13.05 -23.56 2.10
C ASP A 87 11.76 -24.15 1.50
N ILE A 88 11.45 -25.41 1.83
CA ILE A 88 10.29 -26.12 1.27
C ILE A 88 8.99 -25.34 1.55
N THR A 89 8.78 -24.94 2.81
CA THR A 89 7.58 -24.20 3.22
C THR A 89 7.54 -22.81 2.58
N ALA A 90 8.67 -22.11 2.54
CA ALA A 90 8.75 -20.77 1.95
C ALA A 90 8.38 -20.80 0.46
N ARG A 91 8.95 -21.73 -0.31
CA ARG A 91 8.63 -21.89 -1.73
C ARG A 91 7.19 -22.27 -1.96
N ALA A 92 6.65 -23.21 -1.18
CA ALA A 92 5.27 -23.65 -1.33
C ALA A 92 4.28 -22.49 -1.15
N ILE A 93 4.46 -21.69 -0.09
CA ILE A 93 3.60 -20.54 0.20
C ILE A 93 3.79 -19.43 -0.84
N THR A 94 5.03 -19.08 -1.21
CA THR A 94 5.27 -18.05 -2.23
C THR A 94 4.76 -18.49 -3.61
N SER A 95 4.81 -19.78 -3.94
CA SER A 95 4.17 -20.29 -5.16
C SER A 95 2.65 -20.15 -5.15
N GLN A 96 1.99 -20.27 -3.99
CA GLN A 96 0.56 -19.98 -3.87
C GLN A 96 0.26 -18.49 -4.09
N LEU A 97 1.10 -17.61 -3.54
CA LEU A 97 1.00 -16.16 -3.79
C LEU A 97 1.13 -15.85 -5.28
N ASP A 98 2.13 -16.44 -5.95
CA ASP A 98 2.37 -16.25 -7.38
C ASP A 98 1.16 -16.72 -8.20
N GLN A 99 0.54 -17.87 -7.86
CA GLN A 99 -0.69 -18.34 -8.52
C GLN A 99 -1.88 -17.40 -8.34
N ILE A 100 -2.03 -16.76 -7.18
CA ILE A 100 -3.09 -15.76 -6.94
C ILE A 100 -2.83 -14.54 -7.82
N ALA A 101 -1.58 -14.06 -7.87
CA ALA A 101 -1.18 -12.92 -8.69
C ALA A 101 -1.40 -13.19 -10.19
N ASP A 102 -1.04 -14.37 -10.69
CA ASP A 102 -1.25 -14.76 -12.09
C ASP A 102 -2.73 -14.82 -12.45
N ARG A 103 -3.58 -15.35 -11.56
CA ARG A 103 -5.03 -15.39 -11.75
C ARG A 103 -5.63 -13.99 -11.86
N ILE A 104 -5.13 -13.05 -11.05
CA ILE A 104 -5.55 -11.64 -11.08
C ILE A 104 -5.13 -10.99 -12.40
N ALA A 105 -3.93 -11.26 -12.90
CA ALA A 105 -3.44 -10.71 -14.16
C ALA A 105 -4.15 -11.26 -15.41
N ALA A 106 -4.77 -12.44 -15.30
CA ALA A 106 -5.45 -13.12 -16.40
C ALA A 106 -6.96 -12.81 -16.51
N GLY A 107 -7.54 -12.09 -15.54
CA GLY A 107 -8.97 -11.71 -15.50
C GLY A 107 -9.20 -10.27 -15.92
#